data_AF-A0A0G4KAA2-F1
#
_entry.id   AF-A0A0G4KAA2-F1
#
_cell.length_a   1.000
_cell.length_b   1.000
_cell.length_c   1.000
_cell.angle_alpha   90.00
_cell.angle_beta   90.00
_cell.angle_gamma   90.00
#
_symmetry.space_group_name_H-M   'P 1'
#
loop_
_entity.id
_entity.type
_entity.pdbx_description
1 polymer ?
#
loop_
_entity_poly.entity_id
_entity_poly.type
_entity_poly.pdbx_seq_one_letter_code
_entity_poly.pdbx_strand_id
1 'polypeptide(L)'
;MKRIIMVLFITVILSISLFAENYYCTDEPYTYFIYNEDSLTEKQLNEIIVLKSEYQPKISELRKKMYLERTKINLEMSKKNPDELIINNSLKLNMEYAKELKKIANDFLQEYNEIKNNK
;
A
#
# COMPACT_ATOMS: atom_id res chain seq x y z
N MET A 1 -42.67 2.83 13.53
CA MET A 1 -41.67 1.74 13.42
C MET A 1 -41.01 1.62 12.04
N LYS A 2 -41.74 1.60 10.91
CA LYS A 2 -41.14 1.46 9.56
C LYS A 2 -40.10 2.54 9.18
N ARG A 3 -40.30 3.80 9.59
CA ARG A 3 -39.36 4.91 9.29
C ARG A 3 -38.05 4.84 10.09
N ILE A 4 -38.07 4.33 11.32
CA ILE A 4 -36.88 4.27 12.19
C ILE A 4 -35.91 3.19 11.70
N ILE A 5 -36.44 2.05 11.25
CA ILE A 5 -35.64 0.95 10.68
C ILE A 5 -34.95 1.39 9.38
N MET A 6 -35.63 2.19 8.56
CA MET A 6 -35.07 2.68 7.29
C MET A 6 -33.92 3.69 7.51
N VAL A 7 -34.01 4.55 8.53
CA VAL A 7 -32.93 5.50 8.86
C VAL A 7 -31.69 4.77 9.38
N LEU A 8 -31.86 3.74 10.22
CA LEU A 8 -30.77 2.88 10.70
C LEU A 8 -30.06 2.16 9.53
N PHE A 9 -30.82 1.67 8.55
CA PHE A 9 -30.26 1.01 7.37
C PHE A 9 -29.42 1.97 6.51
N ILE A 10 -29.88 3.22 6.34
CA ILE A 10 -29.15 4.24 5.56
C ILE A 10 -27.87 4.66 6.29
N THR A 11 -27.89 4.78 7.62
CA THR A 11 -26.67 5.11 8.38
C THR A 11 -25.61 4.00 8.33
N VAL A 12 -26.03 2.73 8.33
CA VAL A 12 -25.10 1.60 8.22
C VAL A 12 -24.49 1.53 6.81
N ILE A 13 -25.30 1.74 5.76
CA ILE A 13 -24.81 1.77 4.37
C ILE A 13 -23.85 2.95 4.14
N LEU A 14 -24.16 4.13 4.68
CA LEU A 14 -23.28 5.31 4.56
C LEU A 14 -22.00 5.20 5.40
N SER A 15 -22.00 4.45 6.51
CA SER A 15 -20.78 4.18 7.27
C SER A 15 -19.81 3.23 6.56
N ILE A 16 -20.30 2.37 5.66
CA ILE A 16 -19.43 1.48 4.86
C ILE A 16 -18.70 2.29 3.77
N SER A 17 -19.32 3.32 3.20
CA SER A 17 -18.68 4.19 2.19
C SER A 17 -17.49 4.98 2.74
N LEU A 18 -17.54 5.43 4.00
CA LEU A 18 -16.40 6.12 4.65
C LEU A 18 -15.22 5.17 4.96
N PHE A 19 -15.47 3.86 5.09
CA PHE A 19 -14.41 2.85 5.19
C PHE A 19 -13.92 2.35 3.83
N ALA A 20 -14.75 2.43 2.78
CA ALA A 20 -14.40 2.01 1.42
C ALA A 20 -13.49 3.02 0.70
N GLU A 21 -13.57 4.31 1.04
CA GLU A 21 -12.76 5.36 0.42
C GLU A 21 -11.26 5.23 0.75
N ASN A 22 -10.91 4.50 1.82
CA ASN A 22 -9.51 4.14 2.14
C ASN A 22 -9.07 2.77 1.56
N TYR A 23 -9.98 2.05 0.89
CA TYR A 23 -9.73 0.69 0.39
C TYR A 23 -9.20 0.70 -1.05
N TYR A 24 -9.46 1.77 -1.79
CA TYR A 24 -8.81 2.05 -3.06
C TYR A 24 -7.50 2.77 -2.75
N CYS A 25 -6.44 1.99 -2.74
CA CYS A 25 -5.06 2.46 -2.78
C CYS A 25 -4.79 3.09 -4.17
N THR A 26 -5.49 4.17 -4.52
CA THR A 26 -5.28 4.93 -5.77
C THR A 26 -4.09 5.87 -5.68
N ASP A 27 -3.60 6.13 -4.47
CA ASP A 27 -2.32 6.79 -4.25
C ASP A 27 -1.37 5.78 -3.61
N GLU A 28 -0.66 5.00 -4.43
CA GLU A 28 0.59 4.40 -3.97
C GLU A 28 1.70 5.43 -4.15
N PRO A 29 2.09 6.21 -3.12
CA PRO A 29 3.13 7.25 -3.22
C PRO A 29 4.53 6.69 -3.53
N TYR A 30 4.65 5.37 -3.66
CA TYR A 30 5.91 4.66 -3.87
C TYR A 30 6.07 4.13 -5.30
N THR A 31 5.20 4.50 -6.24
CA THR A 31 5.23 3.99 -7.63
C THR A 31 6.31 4.66 -8.48
N TYR A 32 6.79 5.84 -8.11
CA TYR A 32 7.76 6.58 -8.90
C TYR A 32 8.99 6.93 -8.06
N PHE A 33 10.03 6.09 -8.14
CA PHE A 33 11.36 6.50 -7.73
C PHE A 33 11.88 7.55 -8.71
N ILE A 34 11.48 8.81 -8.46
CA ILE A 34 12.09 10.07 -8.88
C ILE A 34 12.84 9.97 -10.22
N TYR A 35 12.11 10.28 -11.30
CA TYR A 35 12.68 10.67 -12.59
C TYR A 35 12.50 12.18 -12.71
N ASN A 36 13.39 12.96 -12.10
CA ASN A 36 13.71 14.33 -12.48
C ASN A 36 14.45 14.97 -11.33
N GLU A 37 15.78 15.00 -11.39
CA GLU A 37 16.50 16.14 -10.83
C GLU A 37 17.69 16.45 -11.73
N ASP A 38 17.65 17.65 -12.32
CA ASP A 38 18.66 18.25 -13.18
C ASP A 38 20.01 18.52 -12.47
N SER A 39 20.34 17.77 -11.41
CA SER A 39 21.45 18.06 -10.49
C SER A 39 22.30 16.85 -10.07
N LEU A 40 22.07 15.66 -10.61
CA LEU A 40 22.87 14.46 -10.28
C LEU A 40 24.08 14.33 -11.22
N THR A 41 25.25 14.07 -10.65
CA THR A 41 26.44 13.67 -11.43
C THR A 41 26.28 12.25 -11.98
N GLU A 42 27.05 11.89 -13.01
CA GLU A 42 27.07 10.52 -13.57
C GLU A 42 27.40 9.46 -12.51
N LYS A 43 28.33 9.77 -11.59
CA LYS A 43 28.67 8.87 -10.48
C LYS A 43 27.48 8.64 -9.56
N GLN A 44 26.79 9.71 -9.14
CA GLN A 44 25.60 9.61 -8.29
C GLN A 44 24.47 8.87 -8.99
N LEU A 45 24.29 9.06 -10.30
CA LEU A 45 23.31 8.33 -11.09
C LEU A 45 23.60 6.82 -11.08
N ASN A 46 24.84 6.42 -11.28
CA ASN A 46 25.24 5.01 -11.24
C ASN A 46 25.01 4.39 -9.87
N GLU A 47 25.32 5.11 -8.78
CA GLU A 47 25.04 4.66 -7.41
C GLU A 47 23.53 4.51 -7.16
N ILE A 48 22.72 5.46 -7.62
CA ILE A 48 21.24 5.39 -7.50
C ILE A 48 20.68 4.22 -8.32
N ILE A 49 21.24 3.89 -9.49
CA ILE A 49 20.82 2.74 -10.28
C ILE A 49 21.06 1.43 -9.52
N VAL A 50 22.24 1.29 -8.90
CA VAL A 50 22.55 0.12 -8.06
C VAL A 50 21.59 0.05 -6.88
N LEU A 51 21.39 1.16 -6.16
CA LEU A 51 20.44 1.24 -5.04
C LEU A 51 19.03 0.80 -5.46
N LYS A 52 18.53 1.28 -6.60
CA LYS A 52 17.23 0.87 -7.14
C LYS A 52 17.17 -0.63 -7.39
N SER A 53 18.24 -1.23 -7.94
CA SER A 53 18.28 -2.67 -8.22
C SER A 53 18.16 -3.54 -6.96
N GLU A 54 18.62 -3.03 -5.81
CA GLU A 54 18.53 -3.73 -4.53
C GLU A 54 17.15 -3.62 -3.86
N TYR A 55 16.52 -2.45 -3.96
CA TYR A 55 15.29 -2.12 -3.26
C TYR A 55 14.02 -2.46 -4.05
N GLN A 56 14.04 -2.28 -5.37
CA GLN A 56 12.87 -2.45 -6.22
C GLN A 56 12.27 -3.88 -6.19
N PRO A 57 13.07 -4.97 -6.17
CA PRO A 57 12.51 -6.33 -6.05
C PRO A 57 11.74 -6.53 -4.74
N LYS A 58 12.27 -6.04 -3.61
CA LYS A 58 11.65 -6.17 -2.29
C LYS A 58 10.31 -5.44 -2.22
N ILE A 59 10.27 -4.22 -2.78
CA ILE A 59 9.05 -3.42 -2.88
C ILE A 59 8.01 -4.10 -3.77
N SER A 60 8.43 -4.60 -4.93
CA SER A 60 7.54 -5.32 -5.85
C SER A 60 6.95 -6.58 -5.21
N GLU A 61 7.75 -7.30 -4.43
CA GLU A 61 7.29 -8.49 -3.72
C GLU A 61 6.23 -8.14 -2.66
N LEU A 62 6.47 -7.11 -1.85
CA LEU A 62 5.51 -6.66 -0.83
C LEU A 62 4.20 -6.18 -1.43
N ARG A 63 4.27 -5.41 -2.53
CA ARG A 63 3.08 -5.00 -3.30
C ARG A 63 2.27 -6.19 -3.78
N LYS A 64 2.94 -7.21 -4.32
CA LYS A 64 2.29 -8.45 -4.76
C LYS A 64 1.61 -9.17 -3.58
N LYS A 65 2.29 -9.29 -2.43
CA LYS A 65 1.70 -9.88 -1.22
C LYS A 65 0.46 -9.10 -0.74
N MET A 66 0.55 -7.77 -0.69
CA MET A 66 -0.59 -6.92 -0.33
C MET A 66 -1.77 -7.07 -1.30
N TYR A 67 -1.49 -7.13 -2.61
CA TYR A 67 -2.52 -7.35 -3.63
C TYR A 67 -3.22 -8.72 -3.44
N LEU A 68 -2.46 -9.77 -3.15
CA LEU A 68 -3.01 -11.11 -2.91
C LEU A 68 -3.92 -11.13 -1.67
N GLU A 69 -3.51 -10.51 -0.57
CA GLU A 69 -4.36 -10.44 0.64
C GLU A 69 -5.64 -9.62 0.40
N ARG A 70 -5.56 -8.50 -0.33
CA ARG A 70 -6.76 -7.73 -0.73
C ARG A 70 -7.70 -8.56 -1.60
N THR A 71 -7.15 -9.29 -2.56
CA THR A 71 -7.91 -10.18 -3.43
C THR A 71 -8.60 -11.28 -2.62
N LYS A 72 -7.89 -11.88 -1.67
CA LYS A 72 -8.45 -12.90 -0.77
C LYS A 72 -9.60 -12.37 0.07
N ILE A 73 -9.48 -11.15 0.61
CA ILE A 73 -10.58 -10.49 1.33
C ILE A 73 -11.79 -10.30 0.41
N ASN A 74 -11.59 -9.75 -0.79
CA ASN A 74 -12.67 -9.51 -1.75
C ASN A 74 -13.38 -10.81 -2.15
N LEU A 75 -12.62 -11.89 -2.37
CA LEU A 75 -13.16 -13.22 -2.66
C LEU A 75 -13.98 -13.77 -1.49
N GLU A 76 -13.47 -13.65 -0.26
CA GLU A 76 -14.17 -14.13 0.94
C GLU A 76 -15.48 -13.37 1.18
N MET A 77 -15.43 -12.04 1.05
CA MET A 77 -16.59 -11.15 1.19
C MET A 77 -17.67 -11.39 0.13
N SER A 78 -17.30 -11.96 -1.03
CA SER A 78 -18.26 -12.28 -2.09
C SER A 78 -19.10 -13.55 -1.84
N LYS A 79 -18.72 -14.36 -0.84
CA LYS A 79 -19.43 -15.60 -0.52
C LYS A 79 -20.77 -15.32 0.15
N LYS A 80 -21.71 -16.26 0.00
CA LYS A 80 -23.02 -16.21 0.69
C LYS A 80 -22.87 -16.15 2.22
N ASN A 81 -21.89 -16.87 2.76
CA ASN A 81 -21.52 -16.88 4.17
C ASN A 81 -20.00 -16.62 4.27
N PRO A 82 -19.57 -15.35 4.39
CA PRO A 82 -18.15 -15.02 4.54
C PRO A 82 -17.56 -15.55 5.86
N ASP A 83 -16.31 -15.99 5.82
CA ASP A 83 -15.54 -16.33 7.01
C ASP A 83 -14.78 -15.10 7.55
N GLU A 84 -15.26 -14.56 8.67
CA GLU A 84 -14.65 -13.40 9.34
C GLU A 84 -13.21 -13.65 9.79
N LEU A 85 -12.84 -14.89 10.16
CA LEU A 85 -11.48 -15.21 10.58
C LEU A 85 -10.52 -15.09 9.40
N ILE A 86 -10.93 -15.54 8.21
CA ILE A 86 -10.14 -15.42 6.98
C ILE A 86 -9.93 -13.94 6.63
N ILE A 87 -11.00 -13.13 6.70
CA ILE A 87 -10.94 -11.69 6.41
C ILE A 87 -10.01 -10.98 7.40
N ASN A 88 -10.18 -11.21 8.70
CA ASN A 88 -9.40 -10.56 9.75
C ASN A 88 -7.91 -10.93 9.66
N ASN A 89 -7.60 -12.20 9.38
CA ASN A 89 -6.22 -12.65 9.19
C ASN A 89 -5.58 -11.97 7.97
N SER A 90 -6.29 -11.89 6.84
CA SER A 90 -5.79 -11.22 5.64
C SER A 90 -5.63 -9.70 5.82
N LEU A 91 -6.53 -9.05 6.57
CA LEU A 91 -6.37 -7.63 6.95
C LEU A 91 -5.11 -7.41 7.78
N LYS A 92 -4.88 -8.25 8.79
CA LYS A 92 -3.69 -8.19 9.64
C LYS A 92 -2.40 -8.33 8.81
N LEU A 93 -2.34 -9.34 7.95
CA LEU A 93 -1.19 -9.54 7.06
C LEU A 93 -0.98 -8.35 6.13
N ASN A 94 -2.06 -7.80 5.56
CA ASN A 94 -1.96 -6.61 4.71
C ASN A 94 -1.36 -5.42 5.45
N MET A 95 -1.77 -5.19 6.71
CA MET A 95 -1.22 -4.14 7.56
C MET A 95 0.26 -4.38 7.90
N GLU A 96 0.67 -5.62 8.13
CA GLU A 96 2.07 -5.98 8.37
C GLU A 96 2.93 -5.70 7.13
N TYR A 97 2.50 -6.14 5.95
CA TYR A 97 3.20 -5.86 4.70
C TYR A 97 3.25 -4.36 4.38
N ALA A 98 2.20 -3.60 4.68
CA ALA A 98 2.18 -2.15 4.49
C ALA A 98 3.20 -1.44 5.41
N LYS A 99 3.35 -1.89 6.66
CA LYS A 99 4.37 -1.37 7.58
C LYS A 99 5.78 -1.66 7.07
N GLU A 100 6.01 -2.88 6.59
CA GLU A 100 7.28 -3.27 6.00
C GLU A 100 7.61 -2.45 4.75
N LEU A 101 6.64 -2.28 3.85
CA LEU A 101 6.80 -1.46 2.65
C LEU A 101 7.17 -0.02 2.99
N LYS A 102 6.50 0.58 3.97
CA LYS A 102 6.80 1.93 4.45
C LYS A 102 8.24 2.03 4.98
N LYS A 103 8.70 1.01 5.73
CA LYS A 103 10.08 0.97 6.22
C LYS A 103 11.07 0.93 5.06
N ILE A 104 10.90 -0.01 4.12
CA ILE A 104 11.80 -0.16 2.96
C ILE A 104 11.82 1.12 2.10
N ALA A 105 10.68 1.78 1.92
CA ALA A 105 10.63 3.04 1.17
C ALA A 105 11.36 4.18 1.89
N ASN A 106 11.27 4.25 3.21
CA ASN A 106 12.02 5.23 4.01
C ASN A 106 13.53 4.95 3.96
N ASP A 107 13.93 3.67 4.09
CA ASP A 107 15.33 3.24 4.02
C ASP A 107 15.93 3.63 2.65
N PHE A 108 15.22 3.33 1.55
CA PHE A 108 15.62 3.78 0.21
C PHE A 108 15.76 5.30 0.12
N LEU A 109 14.78 6.06 0.63
CA LEU A 109 14.79 7.52 0.53
C LEU A 109 15.96 8.13 1.31
N GLN A 110 16.29 7.54 2.46
CA GLN A 110 17.45 7.94 3.24
C GLN A 110 18.74 7.72 2.43
N GLU A 111 18.98 6.51 1.93
CA GLU A 111 20.18 6.19 1.15
C GLU A 111 20.27 7.01 -0.15
N TYR A 112 19.15 7.22 -0.83
CA TYR A 112 19.06 8.10 -2.00
C TYR A 112 19.51 9.53 -1.67
N ASN A 113 19.04 10.08 -0.55
CA ASN A 113 19.41 11.42 -0.12
C ASN A 113 20.88 11.50 0.30
N GLU A 114 21.45 10.44 0.87
CA GLU A 114 22.89 10.37 1.17
C GLU A 114 23.73 10.43 -0.12
N ILE A 115 23.35 9.68 -1.17
CA ILE A 115 24.02 9.73 -2.48
C ILE A 115 23.89 11.11 -3.11
N LYS A 116 22.67 11.67 -3.11
CA LYS A 116 22.39 12.97 -3.74
C LYS A 116 23.12 14.12 -3.05
N ASN A 117 23.20 14.12 -1.72
CA ASN A 117 23.74 15.24 -0.94
C ASN A 117 25.23 15.12 -0.63
N ASN A 118 25.83 13.94 -0.76
CA ASN A 118 27.28 13.79 -0.72
C ASN A 118 27.90 14.38 -2.00
N LYS A 119 28.62 15.49 -1.83
CA LYS A 119 29.48 16.10 -2.86
C LYS A 119 30.93 15.65 -2.68
#